data_AF-A0A2D9QTP3-F1
#
_entry.id   AF-A0A2D9QTP3-F1
#
_cell.length_a   1.000
_cell.length_b   1.000
_cell.length_c   1.000
_cell.angle_alpha   90.00
_cell.angle_beta   90.00
_cell.angle_gamma   90.00
#
_symmetry.space_group_name_H-M   'P 1'
#
loop_
_entity.id
_entity.type
_entity.pdbx_description
1 polymer ?
#
loop_
_entity_poly.entity_id
_entity_poly.type
_entity_poly.pdbx_seq_one_letter_code
_entity_poly.pdbx_strand_id
1 'polypeptide(L)'
;MKQTYPNNQKRKRLAYVSIPFVFLSLVVCQAVNSQQNFNFRNFTRAGNNISSNNIRLIAEDQFGKIWTVTDHNLTFFNGFWSTISISDTVTCLIFSGKNEIWIGTDTGIHRGVLNLNRIDWIDH
;
A
#
# COMPACT_ATOMS: atom_id res chain seq x y z
N MET A 1 -69.15 1.86 44.95
CA MET A 1 -68.80 2.29 43.58
C MET A 1 -67.27 2.23 43.45
N LYS A 2 -66.69 1.19 42.85
CA LYS A 2 -65.23 1.03 42.69
C LYS A 2 -64.82 1.65 41.34
N GLN A 3 -64.02 2.72 41.36
CA GLN A 3 -63.37 3.24 40.16
C GLN A 3 -61.94 2.69 40.10
N THR A 4 -61.64 1.95 39.03
CA THR A 4 -60.34 1.33 38.76
C THR A 4 -59.53 2.25 37.86
N TYR A 5 -58.39 2.76 38.34
CA TYR A 5 -57.48 3.62 37.57
C TYR A 5 -56.52 2.78 36.69
N PRO A 6 -56.33 3.08 35.38
CA PRO A 6 -55.47 2.27 34.53
C PRO A 6 -54.01 2.76 34.48
N ASN A 7 -53.12 1.88 34.94
CA ASN A 7 -51.89 1.42 34.29
C ASN A 7 -50.98 2.37 33.46
N ASN A 8 -50.55 3.50 34.04
CA ASN A 8 -49.48 4.36 33.48
C ASN A 8 -48.05 3.79 33.61
N GLN A 9 -47.88 2.66 34.30
CA GLN A 9 -46.57 2.04 34.56
C GLN A 9 -46.03 1.24 33.36
N LYS A 10 -46.90 0.57 32.59
CA LYS A 10 -46.49 -0.22 31.41
C LYS A 10 -45.92 0.64 30.28
N ARG A 11 -46.50 1.82 30.02
CA ARG A 11 -46.03 2.76 28.97
C ARG A 11 -44.62 3.29 29.23
N LYS A 12 -44.30 3.61 30.50
CA LYS A 12 -42.96 4.08 30.88
C LYS A 12 -41.91 2.96 30.80
N ARG A 13 -42.24 1.74 31.24
CA ARG A 13 -41.35 0.58 31.17
C ARG A 13 -40.95 0.21 29.72
N LEU A 14 -41.89 0.28 28.78
CA LEU A 14 -41.61 0.04 27.36
C LEU A 14 -40.62 1.08 26.79
N ALA A 15 -40.74 2.35 27.18
CA ALA A 15 -39.82 3.41 26.75
C ALA A 15 -38.39 3.23 27.30
N TYR A 16 -38.24 2.79 28.56
CA TYR A 16 -36.90 2.52 29.15
C TYR A 16 -36.18 1.33 28.49
N VAL A 17 -36.92 0.35 27.97
CA VAL A 17 -36.37 -0.82 27.28
C VAL A 17 -36.02 -0.50 25.82
N SER A 18 -36.74 0.42 25.17
CA SER A 18 -36.47 0.80 23.78
C SER A 18 -35.26 1.73 23.61
N ILE A 19 -34.97 2.58 24.59
CA ILE A 19 -33.81 3.50 24.56
C ILE A 19 -32.46 2.78 24.33
N PRO A 20 -32.09 1.72 25.09
CA PRO A 20 -30.83 1.02 24.86
C PRO A 20 -30.81 0.28 23.51
N PHE A 21 -31.96 -0.15 22.99
CA PHE A 21 -32.06 -0.83 21.70
C PHE A 21 -31.83 0.13 20.52
N VAL A 22 -32.36 1.37 20.62
CA VAL A 22 -32.10 2.45 19.66
C VAL A 22 -30.64 2.92 19.76
N PHE A 23 -30.08 2.96 20.98
CA PHE A 23 -28.68 3.31 21.16
C PHE A 23 -27.76 2.24 20.56
N LEU A 24 -28.07 0.96 20.76
CA LEU A 24 -27.33 -0.16 20.17
C LEU A 24 -27.44 -0.16 18.63
N SER A 25 -28.63 0.13 18.07
CA SER A 25 -28.80 0.20 16.61
C SER A 25 -28.06 1.38 15.99
N LEU A 26 -27.99 2.53 16.67
CA LEU A 26 -27.19 3.68 16.26
C LEU A 26 -25.69 3.36 16.28
N VAL A 27 -25.20 2.69 17.32
CA VAL A 27 -23.78 2.27 17.42
C VAL A 27 -23.43 1.27 16.32
N VAL A 28 -24.30 0.30 16.04
CA VAL A 28 -24.10 -0.66 14.94
C VAL A 28 -24.07 0.06 13.59
N CYS A 29 -24.98 1.02 13.35
CA CYS A 29 -25.03 1.79 12.10
C CYS A 29 -23.74 2.58 11.81
N GLN A 30 -23.06 3.11 12.83
CA GLN A 30 -21.77 3.79 12.66
C GLN A 30 -20.66 2.81 12.27
N ALA A 31 -20.67 1.58 12.81
CA ALA A 31 -19.65 0.57 12.50
C ALA A 31 -19.73 0.07 11.05
N VAL A 32 -20.93 0.07 10.43
CA VAL A 32 -21.12 -0.33 9.02
C VAL A 32 -20.54 0.70 8.04
N ASN A 33 -20.28 1.94 8.47
CA ASN A 33 -19.80 3.04 7.61
C ASN A 33 -18.28 3.27 7.67
N SER A 34 -17.47 2.31 8.11
CA SER A 34 -16.01 2.48 8.06
C SER A 34 -15.49 2.39 6.62
N GLN A 35 -15.48 3.53 5.93
CA GLN A 35 -14.68 3.69 4.72
C GLN A 35 -13.21 3.62 5.10
N GLN A 36 -12.47 2.68 4.49
CA GLN A 36 -11.02 2.63 4.64
C GLN A 36 -10.42 3.84 3.94
N ASN A 37 -10.09 4.87 4.72
CA ASN A 37 -9.36 6.02 4.24
C ASN A 37 -7.88 5.63 4.07
N PHE A 38 -7.48 5.35 2.84
CA PHE A 38 -6.07 5.14 2.51
C PHE A 38 -5.35 6.50 2.46
N ASN A 39 -4.33 6.66 3.30
CA ASN A 39 -3.42 7.79 3.21
C ASN A 39 -2.30 7.45 2.24
N PHE A 40 -2.32 8.07 1.06
CA PHE A 40 -1.27 7.91 0.07
C PHE A 40 -0.21 9.00 0.21
N ARG A 41 1.06 8.61 0.20
CA ARG A 41 2.18 9.53 0.04
C ARG A 41 2.57 9.57 -1.44
N ASN A 42 2.60 10.76 -2.01
CA ASN A 42 3.01 10.95 -3.40
C ASN A 42 4.52 11.12 -3.51
N PHE A 43 5.11 10.42 -4.48
CA PHE A 43 6.50 10.62 -4.89
C PHE A 43 6.52 11.09 -6.34
N THR A 44 7.19 12.22 -6.60
CA THR A 44 7.28 12.82 -7.94
C THR A 44 8.74 13.13 -8.28
N ARG A 45 9.06 13.15 -9.56
CA ARG A 45 10.38 13.54 -10.07
C ARG A 45 10.83 14.90 -9.56
N ALA A 46 9.90 15.87 -9.52
CA ALA A 46 10.20 17.22 -9.08
C ALA A 46 10.50 17.33 -7.57
N GLY A 47 9.94 16.43 -6.75
CA GLY A 47 10.00 16.55 -5.28
C GLY A 47 10.80 15.48 -4.56
N ASN A 48 11.14 14.36 -5.20
CA ASN A 48 11.54 13.15 -4.46
C ASN A 48 12.72 12.37 -5.06
N ASN A 49 13.48 12.94 -5.99
CA ASN A 49 14.67 12.29 -6.60
C ASN A 49 14.39 10.96 -7.32
N ILE A 50 13.14 10.68 -7.67
CA ILE A 50 12.82 9.61 -8.62
C ILE A 50 13.13 10.10 -10.05
N SER A 51 13.69 9.22 -10.89
CA SER A 51 14.24 9.63 -12.19
C SER A 51 13.18 10.03 -13.23
N SER A 52 11.97 9.45 -13.15
CA SER A 52 10.81 9.80 -13.97
C SER A 52 9.51 9.67 -13.19
N ASN A 53 8.46 10.34 -13.66
CA ASN A 53 7.08 10.10 -13.20
C ASN A 53 6.43 8.91 -13.94
N ASN A 54 7.04 8.44 -15.03
CA ASN A 54 6.56 7.28 -15.77
C ASN A 54 7.19 6.01 -15.20
N ILE A 55 6.41 5.26 -14.42
CA ILE A 55 6.85 3.99 -13.82
C ILE A 55 6.36 2.85 -14.70
N ARG A 56 7.31 2.06 -15.22
CA ARG A 56 7.03 0.93 -16.12
C ARG A 56 6.95 -0.39 -15.38
N LEU A 57 7.79 -0.57 -14.36
CA LEU A 57 7.85 -1.78 -13.54
C LEU A 57 8.05 -1.42 -12.07
N ILE A 58 7.50 -2.24 -11.20
CA ILE A 58 7.69 -2.18 -9.74
C ILE A 58 7.96 -3.60 -9.26
N ALA A 59 8.96 -3.77 -8.40
CA ALA A 59 9.26 -5.02 -7.73
C ALA A 59 9.82 -4.76 -6.33
N GLU A 60 9.75 -5.76 -5.45
CA GLU A 60 10.33 -5.71 -4.11
C GLU A 60 11.46 -6.74 -4.04
N ASP A 61 12.62 -6.33 -3.51
CA ASP A 61 13.70 -7.28 -3.25
C ASP A 61 13.51 -8.02 -1.91
N GLN A 62 14.30 -9.06 -1.69
CA GLN A 62 14.30 -9.84 -0.45
C GLN A 62 14.65 -9.04 0.83
N PHE A 63 15.09 -7.77 0.71
CA PHE A 63 15.39 -6.88 1.82
C PHE A 63 14.30 -5.84 2.06
N GLY A 64 13.20 -5.87 1.29
CA GLY A 64 12.10 -4.92 1.38
C GLY A 64 12.37 -3.59 0.69
N LYS A 65 13.40 -3.49 -0.17
CA LYS A 65 13.56 -2.29 -1.02
C LYS A 65 12.58 -2.38 -2.18
N ILE A 66 11.94 -1.25 -2.48
CA ILE A 66 11.07 -1.13 -3.65
C ILE A 66 11.91 -0.66 -4.82
N TRP A 67 11.98 -1.49 -5.86
CA TRP A 67 12.65 -1.21 -7.12
C TRP A 67 11.64 -0.77 -8.15
N THR A 68 11.97 0.24 -8.93
CA THR A 68 11.14 0.71 -10.04
C THR A 68 11.96 0.96 -11.29
N VAL A 69 11.44 0.56 -12.44
CA VAL A 69 12.01 0.90 -13.75
C VAL A 69 11.24 2.07 -14.31
N THR A 70 11.96 3.14 -14.60
CA THR A 70 11.43 4.31 -15.31
C THR A 70 11.80 4.24 -16.79
N ASP A 71 11.60 5.32 -17.56
CA ASP A 71 11.86 5.35 -19.00
C ASP A 71 13.25 4.82 -19.39
N HIS A 72 14.28 5.14 -18.60
CA HIS A 72 15.68 4.80 -18.92
C HIS A 72 16.50 4.32 -17.72
N ASN A 73 15.93 4.28 -16.53
CA ASN A 73 16.71 4.06 -15.31
C ASN A 73 16.04 3.06 -14.38
N LEU A 74 16.87 2.26 -13.74
CA LEU A 74 16.44 1.48 -12.58
C LEU A 74 16.62 2.35 -11.34
N THR A 75 15.57 2.50 -10.55
CA THR A 75 15.60 3.22 -9.28
C THR A 75 15.15 2.31 -8.16
N PHE A 76 15.57 2.61 -6.94
CA PHE A 76 15.11 1.88 -5.77
C PHE A 76 14.90 2.81 -4.58
N PHE A 77 14.03 2.38 -3.66
CA PHE A 77 13.66 3.09 -2.45
C PHE A 77 14.08 2.29 -1.21
N ASN A 78 14.96 2.88 -0.41
CA ASN A 78 15.42 2.36 0.89
C ASN A 78 15.20 3.37 2.03
N GLY A 79 14.18 4.23 1.90
CA GLY A 79 13.97 5.44 2.70
C GLY A 79 14.23 6.72 1.89
N PHE A 80 15.10 6.64 0.89
CA PHE A 80 15.31 7.66 -0.14
C PHE A 80 15.35 7.01 -1.53
N TRP A 81 15.00 7.77 -2.56
CA TRP A 81 15.10 7.30 -3.94
C TRP A 81 16.55 7.41 -4.44
N SER A 82 17.07 6.30 -4.95
CA SER A 82 18.39 6.19 -5.56
C SER A 82 18.27 5.67 -6.98
N THR A 83 19.15 6.13 -7.88
CA THR A 83 19.13 5.77 -9.30
C THR A 83 20.38 4.98 -9.67
N ILE A 84 20.18 3.89 -10.40
CA ILE A 84 21.23 3.11 -11.06
C ILE A 84 21.07 3.34 -12.56
N SER A 85 22.11 3.87 -13.19
CA SER A 85 22.13 4.06 -14.64
C SER A 85 22.34 2.70 -15.31
N ILE A 86 21.44 2.36 -16.22
CA ILE A 86 21.53 1.20 -17.10
C ILE A 86 21.43 1.77 -18.51
N SER A 87 22.29 1.33 -19.44
CA SER A 87 22.27 1.83 -20.82
C SER A 87 21.03 1.37 -21.58
N ASP A 88 20.52 0.20 -21.20
CA ASP A 88 19.56 -0.56 -21.98
C ASP A 88 18.16 -0.45 -21.39
N THR A 89 17.15 -0.68 -22.24
CA THR A 89 15.76 -0.56 -21.82
C THR A 89 15.35 -1.80 -21.03
N VAL A 90 15.19 -1.68 -19.71
CA VAL A 90 14.75 -2.81 -18.88
C VAL A 90 13.28 -3.14 -19.16
N THR A 91 13.02 -4.40 -19.54
CA THR A 91 11.70 -4.94 -19.87
C THR A 91 11.14 -5.87 -18.81
N CYS A 92 12.01 -6.51 -18.01
CA CYS A 92 11.61 -7.30 -16.85
C CYS A 92 12.68 -7.31 -15.75
N LEU A 93 12.25 -7.55 -14.51
CA LEU A 93 13.08 -7.51 -13.32
C LEU A 93 12.69 -8.67 -12.40
N ILE A 94 13.64 -9.52 -12.04
CA ILE A 94 13.42 -10.66 -11.12
C ILE A 94 14.52 -10.67 -10.07
N PHE A 95 14.11 -10.80 -8.81
CA PHE A 95 15.03 -11.07 -7.71
C PHE A 95 15.08 -12.57 -7.47
N SER A 96 16.28 -13.15 -7.57
CA SER A 96 16.57 -14.55 -7.29
C SER A 96 17.39 -14.64 -5.99
N GLY A 97 17.36 -15.80 -5.33
CA GLY A 97 18.27 -16.20 -4.25
C GLY A 97 18.67 -15.12 -3.22
N LYS A 98 19.84 -15.29 -2.58
CA LYS A 98 20.44 -14.25 -1.75
C LYS A 98 21.23 -13.28 -2.63
N ASN A 99 20.68 -12.08 -2.79
CA ASN A 99 21.26 -10.91 -3.45
C ASN A 99 21.39 -11.05 -4.96
N GLU A 100 20.59 -11.88 -5.62
CA GLU A 100 20.69 -12.03 -7.06
C GLU A 100 19.60 -11.23 -7.75
N ILE A 101 19.96 -10.56 -8.83
CA ILE A 101 19.04 -9.82 -9.69
C ILE A 101 19.25 -10.27 -11.13
N TRP A 102 18.15 -10.53 -11.81
CA TRP A 102 18.07 -10.79 -13.24
C TRP A 102 17.28 -9.67 -13.88
N ILE A 103 17.86 -9.02 -14.89
CA ILE A 103 17.18 -8.02 -15.71
C ILE A 103 17.06 -8.55 -17.13
N GLY A 104 15.85 -8.46 -17.68
CA GLY A 104 15.68 -8.53 -19.13
C GLY A 104 15.71 -7.13 -19.69
N THR A 105 16.47 -6.95 -20.76
CA THR A 105 16.58 -5.71 -21.52
C THR A 105 16.09 -5.96 -22.95
N ASP A 106 16.07 -4.91 -23.77
CA ASP A 106 15.93 -5.02 -25.23
C ASP A 106 17.15 -5.65 -25.91
N THR A 107 18.30 -5.69 -25.24
CA THR A 107 19.57 -6.24 -25.73
C THR A 107 19.84 -7.67 -25.27
N GLY A 108 19.18 -8.15 -24.21
CA GLY A 108 19.40 -9.50 -23.69
C GLY A 108 18.91 -9.71 -22.26
N ILE A 109 19.56 -10.62 -21.55
CA ILE A 109 19.33 -10.89 -20.14
C ILE A 109 20.67 -10.70 -19.42
N HIS A 110 20.67 -9.91 -18.35
CA HIS A 110 21.85 -9.69 -17.53
C HIS A 110 21.59 -10.16 -16.10
N ARG A 111 22.56 -10.87 -15.52
CA ARG A 111 22.57 -11.24 -14.11
C ARG A 111 23.55 -10.37 -13.34
N GLY A 112 23.15 -9.99 -12.14
CA GLY A 112 24.00 -9.26 -11.21
C GLY A 112 23.79 -9.63 -9.76
N VAL A 113 24.69 -9.14 -8.91
CA VAL A 113 24.61 -9.23 -7.46
C VAL A 113 24.22 -7.87 -6.88
N LEU A 114 23.16 -7.87 -6.08
CA LEU A 114 22.71 -6.73 -5.30
C LEU A 114 23.67 -6.42 -4.16
N ASN A 115 24.16 -5.18 -4.16
CA ASN A 115 24.81 -4.57 -3.01
C ASN A 115 23.92 -3.47 -2.42
N LEU A 116 24.39 -2.80 -1.37
CA LEU A 116 23.61 -1.76 -0.69
C LEU A 116 23.09 -0.67 -1.65
N ASN A 117 23.96 -0.16 -2.53
CA ASN A 117 23.65 0.98 -3.41
C ASN A 117 24.01 0.76 -4.89
N ARG A 118 24.38 -0.46 -5.30
CA ARG A 118 24.80 -0.77 -6.68
C ARG A 118 24.48 -2.21 -7.05
N ILE A 119 24.52 -2.50 -8.34
CA ILE A 119 24.45 -3.85 -8.89
C ILE A 119 25.84 -4.19 -9.45
N ASP A 120 26.39 -5.32 -9.02
CA ASP A 120 27.62 -5.88 -9.59
C ASP A 120 27.24 -6.88 -10.68
N TRP A 121 27.37 -6.49 -11.95
CA TRP A 121 27.07 -7.34 -13.10
C TRP A 121 28.06 -8.49 -13.19
N ILE A 122 27.56 -9.71 -13.37
CA ILE A 122 28.37 -10.93 -13.47
C ILE A 122 28.70 -11.25 -14.94
N ASP A 123 27.86 -10.79 -15.86
CA ASP A 123 27.96 -11.13 -17.28
C ASP A 123 28.57 -9.94 -18.05
N HIS A 124 29.60 -10.20 -18.86
CA HIS A 124 30.32 -9.22 -19.71
C HIS A 124 29.80 -9.23 -21.15
#